data_AF-A0A969U3C9-F1
#
_entry.id   AF-A0A969U3C9-F1
#
_cell.length_a   1.000
_cell.length_b   1.000
_cell.length_c   1.000
_cell.angle_alpha   90.00
_cell.angle_beta   90.00
_cell.angle_gamma   90.00
#
_symmetry.space_group_name_H-M   'P 1'
#
loop_
_entity.id
_entity.type
_entity.pdbx_description
1 polymer ?
#
loop_
_entity_poly.entity_id
_entity_poly.type
_entity_poly.pdbx_seq_one_letter_code
_entity_poly.pdbx_strand_id
1 'polypeptide(L)'
;MNEIADSVAEIRAAGLNVMVDLHTIPGGDARPASIERVLADNAAFDRYIDVAARFAARFAKTEGVALELINEPVIDCEPGQNRWPDMIARLHGAARKAAPDLPLVVTAACWGDAERWPACRKA
;
A
#
# COMPACT_ATOMS: atom_id res chain seq x y z
N MET A 1 12.63 -10.80 3.18
CA MET A 1 12.05 -10.78 1.82
C MET A 1 12.09 -12.15 1.14
N ASN A 2 13.04 -13.04 1.46
CA ASN A 2 13.11 -14.36 0.82
C ASN A 2 11.87 -15.21 1.13
N GLU A 3 11.48 -15.33 2.40
CA GLU A 3 10.29 -16.09 2.82
C GLU A 3 9.02 -15.69 2.04
N ILE A 4 8.75 -14.38 1.91
CA ILE A 4 7.59 -13.87 1.14
C ILE A 4 7.69 -14.26 -0.33
N ALA A 5 8.88 -14.16 -0.92
CA ALA A 5 9.07 -14.52 -2.33
C ALA A 5 8.95 -16.03 -2.57
N ASP A 6 9.38 -16.85 -1.60
CA ASP A 6 9.24 -18.30 -1.64
C ASP A 6 7.74 -18.69 -1.57
N SER A 7 6.96 -18.07 -0.67
CA SER A 7 5.51 -18.25 -0.62
C SER A 7 4.82 -17.80 -1.92
N VAL A 8 5.23 -16.66 -2.49
CA VAL A 8 4.71 -16.20 -3.80
C VAL A 8 5.01 -17.23 -4.89
N ALA A 9 6.22 -17.81 -4.90
CA ALA A 9 6.61 -18.81 -5.88
C ALA A 9 5.79 -20.11 -5.72
N GLU A 10 5.56 -20.56 -4.49
CA GLU A 10 4.75 -21.74 -4.19
C GLU A 10 3.28 -21.57 -4.65
N ILE A 11 2.65 -20.44 -4.30
CA ILE A 11 1.27 -20.15 -4.70
C ILE A 11 1.16 -20.05 -6.23
N ARG A 12 2.15 -19.45 -6.89
CA ARG A 12 2.19 -19.38 -8.36
C ARG A 12 2.41 -20.74 -9.02
N ALA A 13 3.23 -21.62 -8.41
CA ALA A 13 3.42 -22.98 -8.90
C ALA A 13 2.10 -23.80 -8.84
N ALA A 14 1.18 -23.42 -7.95
CA ALA A 14 -0.18 -23.95 -7.91
C ALA A 14 -1.14 -23.32 -8.95
N GLY A 15 -0.66 -22.42 -9.82
CA GLY A 15 -1.45 -21.81 -10.89
C GLY A 15 -2.29 -20.59 -10.46
N LEU A 16 -2.01 -20.00 -9.29
CA LEU A 16 -2.74 -18.85 -8.76
C LEU A 16 -1.96 -17.54 -8.95
N ASN A 17 -2.70 -16.45 -9.19
CA ASN A 17 -2.15 -15.10 -9.05
C ASN A 17 -2.01 -14.75 -7.56
N VAL A 18 -1.07 -13.87 -7.23
CA VAL A 18 -0.77 -13.46 -5.86
C VAL A 18 -0.85 -11.95 -5.73
N MET A 19 -1.57 -11.47 -4.72
CA MET A 19 -1.47 -10.10 -4.27
C MET A 19 -0.66 -10.07 -2.98
N VAL A 20 0.45 -9.32 -2.99
CA VAL A 20 1.19 -9.02 -1.76
C VAL A 20 0.60 -7.75 -1.18
N ASP A 21 0.06 -7.84 0.03
CA ASP A 21 -0.50 -6.70 0.74
C ASP A 21 0.45 -6.23 1.85
N LEU A 22 0.67 -4.91 1.92
CA LEU A 22 1.49 -4.27 2.94
C LEU A 22 0.63 -3.83 4.13
N HIS A 23 0.18 -4.82 4.90
CA HIS A 23 -0.68 -4.61 6.04
C HIS A 23 0.10 -4.11 7.28
N THR A 24 -0.03 -2.83 7.60
CA THR A 24 0.30 -2.32 8.94
C THR A 24 -0.86 -2.62 9.89
N ILE A 25 -0.57 -3.01 11.13
CA ILE A 25 -1.60 -3.38 12.12
C ILE A 25 -1.86 -2.17 13.03
N PRO A 26 -3.12 -1.87 13.41
CA PRO A 26 -3.43 -0.88 14.42
C PRO A 26 -2.66 -1.09 15.72
N GLY A 27 -2.33 -0.01 16.41
CA GLY A 27 -1.63 -0.10 17.69
C GLY A 27 -1.25 1.23 18.33
N GLY A 28 -1.67 2.35 17.73
CA GLY A 28 -1.34 3.70 18.23
C GLY A 28 0.17 3.91 18.37
N ASP A 29 0.57 4.75 19.31
CA ASP A 29 1.98 5.13 19.51
C ASP A 29 2.86 4.01 20.09
N ALA A 30 2.24 3.02 20.74
CA ALA A 30 2.95 1.90 21.38
C ALA A 30 3.59 0.94 20.36
N ARG A 31 3.08 0.90 19.12
CA ARG A 31 3.60 0.07 18.04
C ARG A 31 4.32 0.96 17.01
N PRO A 32 5.65 0.86 16.85
CA PRO A 32 6.44 1.75 15.98
C PRO A 32 6.04 1.75 14.50
N ALA A 33 5.38 0.68 14.00
CA ALA A 33 4.91 0.54 12.62
C ALA A 33 3.38 0.40 12.54
N SER A 34 2.65 1.02 13.48
CA SER A 34 1.20 1.09 13.42
C SER A 34 0.74 1.96 12.25
N ILE A 35 -0.46 1.69 11.74
CA ILE A 35 -1.04 2.49 10.66
C ILE A 35 -1.20 3.96 11.09
N GLU A 36 -1.59 4.20 12.34
CA GLU A 36 -1.79 5.54 12.88
C GLU A 36 -0.48 6.34 12.86
N ARG A 37 0.63 5.72 13.28
CA ARG A 37 1.94 6.36 13.29
C ARG A 37 2.49 6.60 11.89
N VAL A 38 2.34 5.62 10.99
CA VAL A 38 2.75 5.75 9.59
C VAL A 38 2.03 6.91 8.91
N LEU A 39 0.75 7.15 9.23
CA LEU A 39 -0.04 8.22 8.62
C LEU A 39 0.11 9.59 9.32
N ALA A 40 0.51 9.61 10.59
CA ALA A 40 0.68 10.84 11.37
C ALA A 40 2.07 11.49 11.24
N ASP A 41 3.14 10.69 11.08
CA ASP A 41 4.53 11.17 11.06
C ASP A 41 5.12 11.07 9.63
N ASN A 42 5.50 12.21 9.05
CA ASN A 42 6.10 12.28 7.72
C ASN A 42 7.37 11.42 7.59
N ALA A 43 8.22 11.37 8.62
CA ALA A 43 9.43 10.55 8.57
C ALA A 43 9.12 9.06 8.67
N ALA A 44 8.03 8.68 9.35
CA ALA A 44 7.55 7.31 9.35
C ALA A 44 6.95 6.93 7.98
N PHE A 45 6.17 7.84 7.39
CA PHE A 45 5.61 7.65 6.05
C PHE A 45 6.70 7.54 4.98
N ASP A 46 7.76 8.35 5.04
CA ASP A 46 8.89 8.29 4.12
C ASP A 46 9.60 6.93 4.18
N ARG A 47 9.82 6.39 5.40
CA ARG A 47 10.37 5.03 5.55
C ARG A 47 9.42 3.96 5.02
N TYR A 48 8.11 4.15 5.16
CA TYR A 48 7.11 3.25 4.61
C TYR A 48 7.12 3.27 3.08
N ILE A 49 7.28 4.44 2.46
CA ILE A 49 7.49 4.59 1.01
C ILE A 49 8.71 3.75 0.56
N ASP A 50 9.81 3.80 1.31
CA ASP A 50 11.00 2.98 1.02
C ASP A 50 10.74 1.47 1.16
N VAL A 51 9.88 1.05 2.10
CA VAL A 51 9.42 -0.36 2.19
C VAL A 51 8.66 -0.73 0.93
N ALA A 52 7.64 0.05 0.55
CA ALA A 52 6.81 -0.24 -0.61
C ALA A 52 7.63 -0.29 -1.92
N ALA A 53 8.58 0.64 -2.10
CA ALA A 53 9.48 0.64 -3.25
C ALA A 53 10.38 -0.62 -3.30
N ARG A 54 10.85 -1.12 -2.15
CA ARG A 54 11.63 -2.37 -2.08
C ARG A 54 10.79 -3.60 -2.45
N PHE A 55 9.54 -3.66 -2.00
CA PHE A 55 8.61 -4.72 -2.40
C PHE A 55 8.28 -4.66 -3.90
N ALA A 56 8.02 -3.47 -4.43
CA ALA A 56 7.80 -3.28 -5.86
C ALA A 56 9.01 -3.75 -6.68
N ALA A 57 10.22 -3.32 -6.33
CA ALA A 57 11.46 -3.77 -6.99
C ALA A 57 11.65 -5.29 -6.89
N ARG A 58 11.31 -5.90 -5.75
CA ARG A 58 11.45 -7.34 -5.54
C ARG A 58 10.58 -8.17 -6.48
N PHE A 59 9.39 -7.69 -6.82
CA PHE A 59 8.41 -8.39 -7.66
C PHE A 59 8.29 -7.82 -9.08
N ALA A 60 9.13 -6.85 -9.46
CA ALA A 60 9.04 -6.14 -10.74
C ALA A 60 9.02 -7.02 -12.00
N LYS A 61 9.58 -8.24 -11.93
CA LYS A 61 9.64 -9.19 -13.03
C LYS A 61 8.85 -10.47 -12.78
N THR A 62 8.03 -10.51 -11.73
CA THR A 62 7.26 -11.68 -11.35
C THR A 62 5.86 -11.57 -11.93
N GLU A 63 5.57 -12.34 -12.97
CA GLU A 63 4.23 -12.39 -13.58
C GLU A 63 3.17 -12.91 -12.60
N GLY A 64 1.92 -12.49 -12.77
CA GLY A 64 0.81 -12.92 -11.91
C GLY A 64 0.91 -12.39 -10.47
N VAL A 65 1.74 -11.36 -10.23
CA VAL A 65 1.84 -10.68 -8.93
C VAL A 65 1.29 -9.26 -9.02
N ALA A 66 0.50 -8.88 -8.02
CA ALA A 66 0.13 -7.50 -7.75
C ALA A 66 0.64 -7.08 -6.37
N LEU A 67 0.83 -5.78 -6.15
CA LEU A 67 1.21 -5.20 -4.87
C LEU A 67 0.15 -4.21 -4.41
N GLU A 68 -0.50 -4.49 -3.28
CA GLU A 68 -1.29 -3.50 -2.55
C GLU A 68 -0.35 -2.65 -1.70
N LEU A 69 -0.37 -1.34 -1.96
CA LEU A 69 0.64 -0.44 -1.42
C LEU A 69 0.48 -0.18 0.07
N ILE A 70 -0.75 -0.29 0.58
CA ILE A 70 -1.13 -0.06 1.98
C ILE A 70 -2.58 -0.50 2.21
N ASN A 71 -2.78 -1.39 3.18
CA ASN A 71 -4.11 -1.81 3.60
C ASN A 71 -4.82 -0.72 4.41
N GLU A 72 -6.08 -0.45 4.07
CA GLU A 72 -7.08 0.27 4.89
C GLU A 72 -6.55 1.47 5.69
N PRO A 73 -6.12 2.56 5.02
CA PRO A 73 -5.61 3.74 5.69
C PRO A 73 -6.70 4.42 6.52
N VAL A 74 -6.40 4.69 7.78
CA VAL A 74 -7.31 5.31 8.77
C VAL A 74 -7.19 6.85 8.78
N ILE A 75 -7.32 7.45 7.61
CA ILE A 75 -7.19 8.90 7.39
C ILE A 75 -8.32 9.41 6.49
N ASP A 76 -8.61 10.71 6.58
CA ASP A 76 -9.66 11.40 5.84
C ASP A 76 -11.08 10.80 6.02
N CYS A 77 -11.38 10.32 7.22
CA CYS A 77 -12.70 9.80 7.59
C CYS A 77 -13.74 10.89 7.86
N GLU A 78 -13.32 12.11 8.20
CA GLU A 78 -14.24 13.21 8.50
C GLU A 78 -14.39 14.17 7.31
N PRO A 79 -15.54 14.85 7.17
CA PRO A 79 -15.72 15.88 6.14
C PRO A 79 -14.63 16.97 6.21
N GLY A 80 -14.17 17.42 5.04
CA GLY A 80 -13.16 18.48 4.91
C GLY A 80 -11.70 18.02 5.03
N GLN A 81 -11.45 16.74 5.34
CA GLN A 81 -10.13 16.14 5.30
C GLN A 81 -9.76 15.68 3.88
N ASN A 82 -8.50 15.88 3.47
CA ASN A 82 -8.03 15.54 2.11
C ASN A 82 -6.50 15.36 2.03
N ARG A 83 -5.89 14.72 3.02
CA ARG A 83 -4.44 14.44 3.04
C ARG A 83 -4.08 13.21 2.21
N TRP A 84 -4.99 12.24 2.11
CA TRP A 84 -4.76 10.94 1.50
C TRP A 84 -4.36 10.99 0.04
N PRO A 85 -5.02 11.80 -0.83
CA PRO A 85 -4.67 11.81 -2.26
C PRO A 85 -3.19 12.13 -2.52
N ASP A 86 -2.62 13.09 -1.81
CA ASP A 86 -1.20 13.44 -1.96
C ASP A 86 -0.29 12.33 -1.39
N MET A 87 -0.68 11.72 -0.28
CA MET A 87 0.07 10.63 0.34
C MET A 87 0.12 9.39 -0.55
N ILE A 88 -1.03 8.93 -1.07
CA ILE A 88 -1.09 7.76 -1.96
C ILE A 88 -0.42 8.04 -3.30
N ALA A 89 -0.44 9.28 -3.80
CA ALA A 89 0.29 9.66 -5.01
C ALA A 89 1.81 9.53 -4.83
N ARG A 90 2.36 9.96 -3.68
CA ARG A 90 3.78 9.80 -3.35
C ARG A 90 4.17 8.33 -3.24
N LEU A 91 3.35 7.53 -2.58
CA LEU A 91 3.56 6.08 -2.41
C LEU A 91 3.50 5.34 -3.75
N HIS A 92 2.47 5.61 -4.56
CA HIS A 92 2.33 5.10 -5.92
C HIS A 92 3.52 5.50 -6.81
N GLY A 93 3.93 6.76 -6.77
CA GLY A 93 5.05 7.26 -7.56
C GLY A 93 6.37 6.53 -7.27
N ALA A 94 6.67 6.27 -6.00
CA ALA A 94 7.85 5.52 -5.60
C ALA A 94 7.80 4.05 -6.05
N ALA A 95 6.67 3.38 -5.85
CA ALA A 95 6.48 1.99 -6.28
C ALA A 95 6.55 1.86 -7.81
N ARG A 96 5.90 2.75 -8.56
CA ARG A 96 5.92 2.76 -10.03
C ARG A 96 7.32 3.05 -10.58
N LYS A 97 8.10 3.94 -9.94
CA LYS A 97 9.50 4.18 -10.32
C LYS A 97 10.37 2.92 -10.12
N ALA A 98 10.10 2.14 -9.08
CA ALA A 98 10.82 0.90 -8.78
C ALA A 98 10.41 -0.27 -9.69
N ALA A 99 9.14 -0.31 -10.13
CA ALA A 99 8.60 -1.36 -10.98
C ALA A 99 7.58 -0.77 -11.98
N PRO A 100 8.02 -0.36 -13.19
CA PRO A 100 7.19 0.33 -14.17
C PRO A 100 5.96 -0.44 -14.62
N ASP A 101 6.00 -1.77 -14.64
CA ASP A 101 4.94 -2.63 -15.18
C ASP A 101 4.21 -3.47 -14.12
N LEU A 102 4.65 -3.45 -12.85
CA LEU A 102 3.99 -4.22 -11.79
C LEU A 102 2.56 -3.70 -11.57
N PRO A 103 1.53 -4.57 -11.55
CA PRO A 103 0.19 -4.21 -11.10
C PRO A 103 0.23 -3.68 -9.67
N LEU A 104 -0.25 -2.46 -9.47
CA LEU A 104 -0.34 -1.82 -8.16
C LEU A 104 -1.81 -1.66 -7.79
N VAL A 105 -2.18 -2.11 -6.60
CA VAL A 105 -3.49 -1.85 -6.00
C VAL A 105 -3.36 -0.63 -5.09
N VAL A 106 -4.16 0.39 -5.38
CA VAL A 106 -4.27 1.62 -4.61
C VAL A 106 -5.62 1.65 -3.92
N THR A 107 -5.61 1.96 -2.63
CA THR A 107 -6.80 1.89 -1.78
C THR A 107 -7.30 3.30 -1.44
N ALA A 108 -8.62 3.44 -1.28
CA ALA A 108 -9.24 4.70 -0.88
C ALA A 108 -8.93 5.04 0.59
N ALA A 109 -9.23 6.28 0.99
CA ALA A 109 -9.09 6.70 2.38
C ALA A 109 -10.12 5.99 3.27
N CYS A 110 -10.04 6.21 4.58
CA CYS A 110 -10.99 5.71 5.58
C CYS A 110 -11.36 4.22 5.40
N TRP A 111 -10.44 3.32 5.73
CA TRP A 111 -10.67 1.87 5.63
C TRP A 111 -10.98 1.38 4.21
N GLY A 112 -10.52 2.09 3.18
CA GLY A 112 -10.82 1.73 1.79
C GLY A 112 -12.25 2.04 1.36
N ASP A 113 -12.96 2.93 2.08
CA ASP A 113 -14.31 3.36 1.72
C ASP A 113 -14.34 3.93 0.29
N ALA A 114 -15.11 3.28 -0.58
CA ALA A 114 -15.24 3.66 -1.98
C ALA A 114 -15.71 5.10 -2.15
N GLU A 115 -16.57 5.62 -1.27
CA GLU A 115 -17.04 7.02 -1.35
C GLU A 115 -15.93 8.04 -1.07
N ARG A 116 -14.81 7.60 -0.48
CA ARG A 116 -13.62 8.44 -0.26
C ARG A 116 -12.72 8.54 -1.48
N TRP A 117 -12.92 7.71 -2.50
CA TRP A 117 -12.23 7.85 -3.78
C TRP A 117 -12.81 9.00 -4.61
N PRO A 118 -11.99 9.91 -5.18
CA PRO A 118 -12.49 11.08 -5.91
C PRO A 118 -13.47 10.76 -7.05
N ALA A 119 -13.27 9.65 -7.77
CA ALA A 119 -14.15 9.26 -8.88
C ALA A 119 -15.49 8.65 -8.43
N CYS A 120 -15.63 8.31 -7.15
CA CYS A 120 -16.81 7.65 -6.59
C CYS A 120 -17.65 8.56 -5.69
N ARG A 121 -17.19 9.80 -5.43
CA ARG A 121 -17.98 10.80 -4.69
C ARG A 121 -19.23 11.14 -5.49
N LYS A 122 -20.41 10.88 -4.92
CA LYS A 122 -21.68 11.37 -5.46
C LYS A 122 -21.67 12.90 -5.38
N ALA A 123 -22.02 13.56 -6.49
CA ALA A 123 -22.15 15.01 -6.58
C ALA A 123 -23.28 15.54 -5.68
#